data_AF-A0A0T6A2U5-F1
#
_entry.id   AF-A0A0T6A2U5-F1
#
_cell.length_a   1.000
_cell.length_b   1.000
_cell.length_c   1.000
_cell.angle_alpha   90.00
_cell.angle_beta   90.00
_cell.angle_gamma   90.00
#
_symmetry.space_group_name_H-M   'P 1'
#
loop_
_entity.id
_entity.type
_entity.pdbx_description
1 polymer ?
#
loop_
_entity_poly.entity_id
_entity_poly.type
_entity_poly.pdbx_seq_one_letter_code
_entity_poly.pdbx_strand_id
1 'polypeptide(L)'
;MAEGALVPTGGRGCGNRKVGSIYAECGLSPFGSPIESFLYCPPVRVPADFIVKAQGITLLEDPTDPRLFHIVDHLGVNSWPNVADWFEEARRFGLSHNISGSGVEYAKLTPGSRIMPIHPHAWVHNFPVFAAAWIPGLKPGDRHAYDFCPKEITEHNILFDGPRPEMCAGVWYQSLLKGQFPVYEDEMIEHWKAEVPTMLETAKRLVIRTMPSFEYQGFCPPDGVTPQFEAAFIGSWPITRLVVINDPVDGKHEKALKRASESSLPVEEVNE
;
A
#
# COMPACT_ATOMS: atom_id res chain seq x y z
N MET A 1 13.29 42.53 -3.80
CA MET A 1 13.87 41.92 -2.59
C MET A 1 12.94 40.78 -2.19
N ALA A 2 13.42 39.56 -2.45
CA ALA A 2 12.91 38.23 -2.11
C ALA A 2 11.50 37.84 -2.58
N GLU A 3 11.48 37.16 -3.74
CA GLU A 3 10.48 36.16 -4.13
C GLU A 3 10.24 35.17 -2.99
N GLY A 4 8.96 34.95 -2.65
CA GLY A 4 8.54 33.83 -1.83
C GLY A 4 8.80 32.54 -2.60
N ALA A 5 9.83 31.81 -2.19
CA ALA A 5 10.12 30.49 -2.71
C ALA A 5 8.88 29.59 -2.55
N LEU A 6 8.37 29.12 -3.69
CA LEU A 6 7.42 28.02 -3.77
C LEU A 6 7.99 26.84 -2.99
N VAL A 7 7.28 26.41 -1.95
CA VAL A 7 7.50 25.10 -1.33
C VAL A 7 7.33 24.05 -2.43
N PRO A 8 8.31 23.16 -2.68
CA PRO A 8 8.15 22.14 -3.72
C PRO A 8 6.93 21.27 -3.38
N THR A 9 5.98 21.19 -4.32
CA THR A 9 4.89 20.22 -4.30
C THR A 9 5.47 18.83 -4.53
N GLY A 10 5.99 18.23 -3.45
CA GLY A 10 6.55 16.87 -3.49
C GLY A 10 5.52 15.91 -4.06
N GLY A 11 5.85 15.24 -5.16
CA GLY A 11 4.94 14.35 -5.87
C GLY A 11 4.69 13.04 -5.12
N ARG A 12 3.49 12.49 -5.20
CA ARG A 12 3.18 11.15 -4.68
C ARG A 12 4.07 10.09 -5.37
N GLY A 13 4.13 8.86 -4.84
CA GLY A 13 4.72 7.71 -5.54
C GLY A 13 4.03 7.44 -6.89
N CYS A 14 2.75 7.79 -7.02
CA CYS A 14 2.02 7.83 -8.30
C CYS A 14 2.29 9.09 -9.16
N GLY A 15 3.09 10.05 -8.66
CA GLY A 15 3.32 11.36 -9.25
C GLY A 15 2.21 12.37 -8.99
N ASN A 16 2.26 13.51 -9.68
CA ASN A 16 1.15 14.46 -9.71
C ASN A 16 0.02 13.93 -10.59
N ARG A 17 -1.22 14.34 -10.29
CA ARG A 17 -2.35 13.98 -11.15
C ARG A 17 -2.16 14.59 -12.53
N LYS A 18 -2.53 13.82 -13.55
CA LYS A 18 -2.34 14.19 -14.95
C LYS A 18 -3.61 14.83 -15.49
N VAL A 19 -3.51 16.04 -16.01
CA VAL A 19 -4.62 16.71 -16.72
C VAL A 19 -5.21 15.80 -17.81
N GLY A 20 -6.54 15.84 -17.95
CA GLY A 20 -7.28 15.01 -18.90
C GLY A 20 -7.32 13.50 -18.59
N SER A 21 -6.86 13.09 -17.40
CA SER A 21 -6.88 11.68 -16.98
C SER A 21 -8.07 11.34 -16.08
N ILE A 22 -8.46 10.08 -16.09
CA ILE A 22 -9.52 9.47 -15.26
C ILE A 22 -8.87 8.74 -14.08
N TYR A 23 -9.35 9.03 -12.89
CA TYR A 23 -8.92 8.42 -11.63
C TYR A 23 -10.09 7.67 -11.00
N ALA A 24 -9.84 6.45 -10.52
CA ALA A 24 -10.76 5.76 -9.62
C ALA A 24 -10.39 6.10 -8.18
N GLU A 25 -11.37 6.52 -7.39
CA GLU A 25 -11.15 6.93 -6.00
C GLU A 25 -11.94 6.06 -5.02
N CYS A 26 -11.31 5.76 -3.89
CA CYS A 26 -12.00 5.35 -2.68
C CYS A 26 -12.23 6.59 -1.83
N GLY A 27 -13.48 7.02 -1.72
CA GLY A 27 -13.88 8.20 -0.97
C GLY A 27 -13.58 8.07 0.52
N LEU A 28 -13.48 9.23 1.17
CA LEU A 28 -13.32 9.36 2.62
C LEU A 28 -14.63 9.83 3.23
N SER A 29 -14.96 9.33 4.43
CA SER A 29 -16.14 9.72 5.17
C SER A 29 -15.84 9.73 6.67
N PRO A 30 -16.38 10.70 7.45
CA PRO A 30 -16.28 10.67 8.91
C PRO A 30 -16.99 9.46 9.53
N PHE A 31 -17.87 8.80 8.78
CA PHE A 31 -18.57 7.56 9.16
C PHE A 31 -18.07 6.34 8.37
N GLY A 32 -17.00 6.51 7.59
CA GLY A 32 -16.39 5.43 6.82
C GLY A 32 -15.60 4.47 7.71
N SER A 33 -15.12 3.39 7.10
CA SER A 33 -14.12 2.52 7.73
C SER A 33 -12.71 3.05 7.45
N PRO A 34 -11.75 2.83 8.37
CA PRO A 34 -10.34 3.11 8.09
C PRO A 34 -9.85 2.29 6.89
N ILE A 35 -8.83 2.79 6.19
CA ILE A 35 -8.32 2.17 4.95
C ILE A 35 -7.78 0.75 5.23
N GLU A 36 -7.28 0.52 6.44
CA GLU A 36 -6.83 -0.74 7.03
C GLU A 36 -7.91 -1.83 7.04
N SER A 37 -9.18 -1.47 7.20
CA SER A 37 -10.28 -2.44 7.27
C SER A 37 -10.42 -3.28 6.00
N PHE A 38 -9.95 -2.74 4.87
CA PHE A 38 -10.04 -3.33 3.54
C PHE A 38 -8.79 -4.13 3.13
N LEU A 39 -7.78 -4.19 4.00
CA LEU A 39 -6.60 -5.03 3.79
C LEU A 39 -6.94 -6.52 3.89
N TYR A 40 -6.21 -7.32 3.12
CA TYR A 40 -6.09 -8.75 3.34
C TYR A 40 -4.94 -9.02 4.30
N CYS A 41 -5.19 -9.79 5.35
CA CYS A 41 -4.18 -10.19 6.34
C CYS A 41 -4.46 -11.64 6.77
N PRO A 42 -3.71 -12.63 6.24
CA PRO A 42 -2.61 -12.49 5.29
C PRO A 42 -3.05 -11.94 3.91
N PRO A 43 -2.12 -11.38 3.12
CA PRO A 43 -2.39 -11.01 1.73
C PRO A 43 -2.83 -12.22 0.90
N VAL A 44 -3.62 -12.00 -0.16
CA VAL A 44 -4.11 -13.11 -0.99
C VAL A 44 -3.14 -13.33 -2.14
N ARG A 45 -2.49 -14.49 -2.16
CA ARG A 45 -1.58 -14.88 -3.24
C ARG A 45 -2.29 -14.87 -4.58
N VAL A 46 -1.59 -14.41 -5.62
CA VAL A 46 -2.12 -14.40 -6.97
C VAL A 46 -2.21 -15.84 -7.50
N PRO A 47 -3.32 -16.25 -8.14
CA PRO A 47 -3.40 -17.55 -8.80
C PRO A 47 -2.29 -17.74 -9.84
N ALA A 48 -1.77 -18.96 -9.99
CA ALA A 48 -0.62 -19.24 -10.86
C ALA A 48 -0.87 -18.93 -12.34
N ASP A 49 -2.14 -18.95 -12.78
CA ASP A 49 -2.60 -18.65 -14.13
C ASP A 49 -2.95 -17.17 -14.35
N PHE A 50 -2.96 -16.35 -13.30
CA PHE A 50 -3.24 -14.93 -13.42
C PHE A 50 -1.98 -14.15 -13.83
N ILE A 51 -2.06 -13.45 -14.96
CA ILE A 51 -0.93 -12.70 -15.52
C ILE A 51 -0.70 -11.43 -14.70
N VAL A 52 0.37 -11.41 -13.91
CA VAL A 52 0.81 -10.22 -13.17
C VAL A 52 1.59 -9.30 -14.10
N LYS A 53 1.05 -8.11 -14.38
CA LYS A 53 1.77 -7.03 -15.06
C LYS A 53 2.75 -6.35 -14.09
N ALA A 54 3.83 -5.78 -14.63
CA ALA A 54 4.80 -5.02 -13.85
C ALA A 54 4.21 -3.71 -13.27
N GLN A 55 3.32 -3.06 -14.02
CA GLN A 55 2.56 -1.89 -13.58
C GLN A 55 1.31 -1.69 -14.43
N GLY A 56 0.28 -1.03 -13.89
CA GLY A 56 -0.89 -0.56 -14.64
C GLY A 56 -2.18 -1.27 -14.24
N ILE A 57 -3.21 -1.20 -15.10
CA ILE A 57 -4.56 -1.65 -14.75
C ILE A 57 -4.98 -2.87 -15.58
N THR A 58 -5.74 -3.76 -14.96
CA THR A 58 -6.48 -4.87 -15.60
C THR A 58 -7.89 -4.92 -15.04
N LEU A 59 -8.90 -5.24 -15.86
CA LEU A 59 -10.24 -5.56 -15.36
C LEU A 59 -10.33 -7.06 -15.03
N LEU A 60 -10.86 -7.36 -13.85
CA LEU A 60 -11.09 -8.72 -13.37
C LEU A 60 -12.59 -8.93 -13.18
N GLU A 61 -13.16 -9.95 -13.82
CA GLU A 61 -14.54 -10.36 -13.58
C GLU A 61 -14.66 -10.96 -12.16
N ASP A 62 -15.73 -10.62 -11.44
CA ASP A 62 -16.01 -11.23 -10.14
C ASP A 62 -16.38 -12.70 -10.34
N PRO A 63 -15.76 -13.64 -9.59
CA PRO A 63 -16.00 -15.07 -9.78
C PRO A 63 -17.42 -15.52 -9.39
N THR A 64 -18.19 -14.66 -8.71
CA THR A 64 -19.55 -14.93 -8.21
C THR A 64 -20.64 -14.17 -8.96
N ASP A 65 -20.30 -13.07 -9.66
CA ASP A 65 -21.23 -12.34 -10.54
C ASP A 65 -20.54 -11.91 -11.86
N PRO A 66 -20.87 -12.53 -13.01
CA PRO A 66 -20.24 -12.23 -14.30
C PRO A 66 -20.57 -10.82 -14.84
N ARG A 67 -21.46 -10.07 -14.18
CA ARG A 67 -21.77 -8.68 -14.52
C ARG A 67 -20.95 -7.68 -13.72
N LEU A 68 -20.22 -8.15 -12.72
CA LEU A 68 -19.40 -7.31 -11.85
C LEU A 68 -17.93 -7.42 -12.25
N PHE A 69 -17.30 -6.28 -12.47
CA PHE A 69 -15.87 -6.20 -12.76
C PHE A 69 -15.18 -5.33 -11.72
N HIS A 70 -13.97 -5.73 -11.34
CA HIS A 70 -13.06 -5.00 -10.46
C HIS A 70 -11.84 -4.48 -11.21
N ILE A 71 -11.23 -3.45 -10.66
CA ILE A 71 -9.97 -2.89 -11.13
C ILE A 71 -8.85 -3.59 -10.38
N VAL A 72 -8.01 -4.34 -11.08
CA VAL A 72 -6.73 -4.82 -10.55
C VAL A 72 -5.66 -3.80 -10.87
N ASP A 73 -5.08 -3.22 -9.83
CA ASP A 73 -4.00 -2.24 -9.96
C ASP A 73 -2.66 -2.88 -9.66
N HIS A 74 -1.84 -3.04 -10.70
CA HIS A 74 -0.49 -3.54 -10.58
C HIS A 74 0.42 -2.38 -10.15
N LEU A 75 0.80 -2.41 -8.88
CA LEU A 75 1.66 -1.39 -8.28
C LEU A 75 3.13 -1.66 -8.65
N GLY A 76 3.77 -0.66 -9.26
CA GLY A 76 5.16 -0.77 -9.70
C GLY A 76 6.17 -0.47 -8.58
N VAL A 77 7.16 -1.35 -8.43
CA VAL A 77 8.23 -1.22 -7.40
C VAL A 77 9.13 0.02 -7.57
N ASN A 78 9.08 0.67 -8.73
CA ASN A 78 9.80 1.93 -8.95
C ASN A 78 9.09 3.11 -8.28
N SER A 79 7.76 3.08 -8.24
CA SER A 79 6.92 4.09 -7.58
C SER A 79 6.83 3.82 -6.08
N TRP A 80 6.61 2.55 -5.71
CA TRP A 80 6.50 2.10 -4.33
C TRP A 80 7.41 0.89 -4.12
N PRO A 81 8.65 1.07 -3.67
CA PRO A 81 9.58 -0.04 -3.45
C PRO A 81 9.11 -1.09 -2.43
N ASN A 82 8.23 -0.72 -1.51
CA ASN A 82 7.59 -1.60 -0.54
C ASN A 82 6.07 -1.34 -0.49
N VAL A 83 5.28 -2.34 -0.10
CA VAL A 83 3.83 -2.19 0.09
C VAL A 83 3.48 -1.11 1.12
N ALA A 84 4.28 -0.99 2.19
CA ALA A 84 4.09 0.04 3.20
C ALA A 84 4.22 1.46 2.60
N ASP A 85 5.06 1.65 1.57
CA ASP A 85 5.16 2.94 0.88
C ASP A 85 3.83 3.33 0.23
N TRP A 86 3.19 2.39 -0.47
CA TRP A 86 1.89 2.63 -1.10
C TRP A 86 0.79 2.84 -0.05
N PHE A 87 0.79 2.01 0.99
CA PHE A 87 -0.27 2.05 2.00
C PHE A 87 -0.21 3.33 2.85
N GLU A 88 0.98 3.76 3.26
CA GLU A 88 1.19 5.01 4.01
C GLU A 88 0.83 6.25 3.17
N GLU A 89 1.08 6.21 1.86
CA GLU A 89 0.64 7.24 0.93
C GLU A 89 -0.89 7.30 0.82
N ALA A 90 -1.54 6.15 0.61
CA ALA A 90 -2.99 6.06 0.51
C ALA A 90 -3.68 6.50 1.82
N ARG A 91 -3.07 6.17 2.97
CA ARG A 91 -3.54 6.58 4.30
C ARG A 91 -3.51 8.11 4.49
N ARG A 92 -2.49 8.79 3.98
CA ARG A 92 -2.32 10.25 4.15
C ARG A 92 -3.11 11.07 3.14
N PHE A 93 -3.15 10.62 1.90
CA PHE A 93 -3.60 11.44 0.78
C PHE A 93 -4.83 10.88 0.05
N GLY A 94 -5.42 9.82 0.60
CA GLY A 94 -6.53 9.09 -0.01
C GLY A 94 -6.08 8.17 -1.14
N LEU A 95 -6.85 7.10 -1.35
CA LEU A 95 -6.62 6.16 -2.44
C LEU A 95 -7.26 6.72 -3.73
N SER A 96 -6.38 7.05 -4.68
CA SER A 96 -6.76 7.56 -5.99
C SER A 96 -5.77 7.09 -7.03
N HIS A 97 -6.25 6.34 -8.01
CA HIS A 97 -5.40 5.67 -8.99
C HIS A 97 -5.81 6.01 -10.41
N ASN A 98 -4.83 6.31 -11.25
CA ASN A 98 -5.05 6.65 -12.65
C ASN A 98 -5.45 5.40 -13.44
N ILE A 99 -6.65 5.42 -14.02
CA ILE A 99 -7.23 4.32 -14.80
C ILE A 99 -7.42 4.71 -16.27
N SER A 100 -6.65 5.68 -16.76
CA SER A 100 -6.75 6.22 -18.13
C SER A 100 -6.16 5.30 -19.22
N GLY A 101 -5.66 4.12 -18.83
CA GLY A 101 -4.98 3.18 -19.72
C GLY A 101 -5.86 2.74 -20.89
N SER A 102 -5.22 2.48 -22.03
CA SER A 102 -5.91 1.89 -23.18
C SER A 102 -6.39 0.48 -22.83
N GLY A 103 -7.69 0.23 -22.94
CA GLY A 103 -8.30 -1.08 -22.69
C GLY A 103 -9.17 -1.17 -21.43
N VAL A 104 -9.34 -0.09 -20.67
CA VAL A 104 -10.36 -0.04 -19.61
C VAL A 104 -11.73 0.15 -20.24
N GLU A 105 -12.61 -0.84 -20.09
CA GLU A 105 -14.02 -0.78 -20.50
C GLU A 105 -14.85 -0.17 -19.36
N TYR A 106 -14.96 1.17 -19.31
CA TYR A 106 -15.61 1.89 -18.21
C TYR A 106 -17.07 1.48 -17.99
N ALA A 107 -17.79 1.08 -19.04
CA ALA A 107 -19.15 0.58 -18.96
C ALA A 107 -19.33 -0.65 -18.04
N LYS A 108 -18.25 -1.40 -17.77
CA LYS A 108 -18.26 -2.54 -16.85
C LYS A 108 -18.11 -2.14 -15.38
N LEU A 109 -17.74 -0.89 -15.10
CA LEU A 109 -17.57 -0.39 -13.73
C LEU A 109 -18.92 0.03 -13.15
N THR A 110 -19.24 -0.52 -11.98
CA THR A 110 -20.51 -0.32 -11.28
C THR A 110 -20.25 0.07 -9.81
N PRO A 111 -21.26 0.48 -9.05
CA PRO A 111 -21.09 0.75 -7.61
C PRO A 111 -20.59 -0.44 -6.78
N GLY A 112 -20.69 -1.68 -7.29
CA GLY A 112 -20.09 -2.86 -6.67
C GLY A 112 -18.60 -3.04 -6.96
N SER A 113 -18.06 -2.31 -7.95
CA SER A 113 -16.68 -2.43 -8.39
C SER A 113 -15.70 -1.98 -7.30
N ARG A 114 -14.51 -2.57 -7.33
CA ARG A 114 -13.47 -2.40 -6.30
C ARG A 114 -12.11 -2.19 -6.94
N ILE A 115 -11.21 -1.51 -6.24
CA ILE A 115 -9.78 -1.45 -6.56
C ILE A 115 -9.08 -2.53 -5.74
N MET A 116 -8.37 -3.41 -6.44
CA MET A 116 -7.67 -4.57 -5.92
C MET A 116 -6.19 -4.47 -6.29
N PRO A 117 -5.36 -3.82 -5.47
CA PRO A 117 -3.94 -3.64 -5.74
C PRO A 117 -3.17 -4.96 -5.59
N ILE A 118 -2.30 -5.23 -6.55
CA ILE A 118 -1.25 -6.26 -6.49
C ILE A 118 0.09 -5.56 -6.37
N HIS A 119 0.95 -6.07 -5.49
CA HIS A 119 2.32 -5.60 -5.41
C HIS A 119 3.31 -6.78 -5.42
N PRO A 120 4.44 -6.69 -6.15
CA PRO A 120 5.43 -7.78 -6.24
C PRO A 120 6.05 -8.20 -4.90
N HIS A 121 6.05 -7.30 -3.92
CA HIS A 121 6.56 -7.54 -2.56
C HIS A 121 5.46 -7.79 -1.51
N ALA A 122 4.24 -8.11 -1.93
CA ALA A 122 3.11 -8.24 -1.01
C ALA A 122 3.17 -9.53 -0.19
N TRP A 123 3.57 -10.67 -0.74
CA TRP A 123 3.77 -11.89 0.01
C TRP A 123 5.25 -12.08 0.37
N VAL A 124 5.54 -12.53 1.61
CA VAL A 124 6.91 -12.73 2.11
C VAL A 124 7.04 -14.17 2.64
N HIS A 125 7.64 -15.07 1.85
CA HIS A 125 7.74 -16.50 2.19
C HIS A 125 8.49 -16.76 3.51
N ASN A 126 9.55 -15.98 3.76
CA ASN A 126 10.34 -16.10 4.97
C ASN A 126 9.84 -15.21 6.12
N PHE A 127 8.53 -14.89 6.15
CA PHE A 127 7.88 -14.15 7.23
C PHE A 127 8.26 -14.60 8.66
N PRO A 128 8.37 -15.91 8.98
CA PRO A 128 8.75 -16.35 10.32
C PRO A 128 10.09 -15.77 10.81
N VAL A 129 11.04 -15.47 9.90
CA VAL A 129 12.32 -14.85 10.24
C VAL A 129 12.12 -13.41 10.70
N PHE A 130 11.27 -12.64 10.01
CA PHE A 130 10.93 -11.27 10.39
C PHE A 130 10.15 -11.22 11.71
N ALA A 131 9.19 -12.14 11.88
CA ALA A 131 8.40 -12.23 13.11
C ALA A 131 9.27 -12.51 14.34
N ALA A 132 10.28 -13.40 14.23
CA ALA A 132 11.20 -13.69 15.33
C ALA A 132 12.13 -12.51 15.67
N ALA A 133 12.47 -11.68 14.69
CA ALA A 133 13.36 -10.54 14.89
C ALA A 133 12.63 -9.28 15.40
N TRP A 134 11.30 -9.22 15.31
CA TRP A 134 10.52 -8.06 15.73
C TRP A 134 10.47 -7.94 17.25
N ILE A 135 10.10 -9.01 17.94
CA ILE A 135 10.03 -9.03 19.41
C ILE A 135 11.30 -9.75 19.89
N PRO A 136 12.19 -9.05 20.59
CA PRO A 136 13.43 -9.63 21.04
C PRO A 136 13.27 -10.78 22.03
N GLY A 137 14.08 -11.83 21.86
CA GLY A 137 14.14 -12.97 22.78
C GLY A 137 13.19 -14.13 22.45
N LEU A 138 12.39 -14.01 21.39
CA LEU A 138 11.53 -15.08 20.93
C LEU A 138 12.27 -16.13 20.12
N LYS A 139 11.98 -17.39 20.40
CA LYS A 139 12.46 -18.54 19.63
C LYS A 139 11.41 -18.96 18.60
N PRO A 140 11.83 -19.62 17.50
CA PRO A 140 10.90 -20.33 16.63
C PRO A 140 10.04 -21.29 17.47
N GLY A 141 8.71 -21.10 17.47
CA GLY A 141 7.75 -21.87 18.28
C GLY A 141 7.06 -21.13 19.44
N ASP A 142 7.59 -19.99 19.91
CA ASP A 142 6.99 -19.23 21.03
C ASP A 142 5.62 -18.56 20.64
N ARG A 143 4.79 -18.10 21.59
CA ARG A 143 3.44 -17.52 21.33
C ARG A 143 3.50 -15.99 21.23
N HIS A 144 2.89 -15.34 20.22
CA HIS A 144 3.06 -13.88 20.04
C HIS A 144 1.88 -13.09 19.50
N ALA A 145 1.81 -11.83 19.96
CA ALA A 145 1.17 -10.68 19.33
C ALA A 145 2.13 -10.06 18.29
N TYR A 146 1.59 -9.28 17.38
CA TYR A 146 2.24 -8.39 16.45
C TYR A 146 1.85 -6.98 16.90
N ASP A 147 2.81 -6.19 17.38
CA ASP A 147 2.52 -4.83 17.86
C ASP A 147 2.06 -3.87 16.75
N PHE A 148 2.06 -4.32 15.50
CA PHE A 148 1.69 -3.52 14.34
C PHE A 148 1.00 -4.36 13.25
N CYS A 149 -0.03 -5.13 13.61
CA CYS A 149 -0.96 -5.61 12.58
C CYS A 149 -1.78 -4.41 12.09
N PRO A 150 -1.61 -3.93 10.84
CA PRO A 150 -2.33 -2.74 10.38
C PRO A 150 -3.85 -2.98 10.36
N LYS A 151 -4.29 -4.24 10.22
CA LYS A 151 -5.71 -4.61 10.23
C LYS A 151 -6.33 -4.71 11.63
N GLU A 152 -5.53 -4.54 12.68
CA GLU A 152 -5.95 -4.65 14.08
C GLU A 152 -6.67 -5.98 14.43
N ILE A 153 -6.29 -7.07 13.76
CA ILE A 153 -6.84 -8.40 14.05
C ILE A 153 -6.44 -8.76 15.49
N THR A 154 -7.42 -9.08 16.33
CA THR A 154 -7.20 -9.30 17.77
C THR A 154 -6.25 -10.48 18.01
N GLU A 155 -6.40 -11.55 17.25
CA GLU A 155 -5.52 -12.74 17.28
C GLU A 155 -4.10 -12.41 16.83
N HIS A 156 -3.94 -11.35 16.04
CA HIS A 156 -2.64 -10.82 15.69
C HIS A 156 -2.11 -9.90 16.78
N ASN A 157 -2.93 -9.19 17.55
CA ASN A 157 -2.47 -8.17 18.49
C ASN A 157 -2.36 -8.65 19.95
N ILE A 158 -2.68 -9.91 20.25
CA ILE A 158 -2.59 -10.51 21.59
C ILE A 158 -1.67 -11.73 21.54
N LEU A 159 -0.80 -11.88 22.56
CA LEU A 159 0.00 -13.10 22.77
C LEU A 159 -0.99 -14.26 23.05
N PHE A 160 -1.47 -14.97 22.03
CA PHE A 160 -2.45 -16.04 22.20
C PHE A 160 -1.89 -17.44 21.89
N ASP A 161 -2.48 -18.45 22.55
CA ASP A 161 -2.39 -19.86 22.18
C ASP A 161 -3.22 -20.12 20.91
N GLY A 162 -2.65 -19.85 19.73
CA GLY A 162 -3.32 -20.07 18.45
C GLY A 162 -2.32 -20.37 17.33
N PRO A 163 -2.78 -21.00 16.22
CA PRO A 163 -1.92 -21.20 15.05
C PRO A 163 -1.49 -19.84 14.51
N ARG A 164 -0.18 -19.64 14.34
CA ARG A 164 0.37 -18.44 13.73
C ARG A 164 -0.19 -18.31 12.30
N PRO A 165 -0.56 -17.11 11.84
CA PRO A 165 -0.87 -16.93 10.44
C PRO A 165 0.39 -17.24 9.62
N GLU A 166 0.20 -17.75 8.39
CA GLU A 166 1.32 -17.96 7.47
C GLU A 166 2.07 -16.65 7.17
N MET A 167 1.36 -15.52 7.27
CA MET A 167 1.90 -14.18 7.11
C MET A 167 1.01 -13.13 7.81
N CYS A 168 1.58 -12.00 8.22
CA CYS A 168 0.84 -10.81 8.63
C CYS A 168 1.25 -9.60 7.78
N ALA A 169 0.28 -8.76 7.39
CA ALA A 169 0.51 -7.49 6.67
C ALA A 169 1.49 -6.54 7.41
N GLY A 170 1.66 -6.70 8.73
CA GLY A 170 2.67 -5.97 9.50
C GLY A 170 4.10 -6.19 9.02
N VAL A 171 4.41 -7.29 8.31
CA VAL A 171 5.75 -7.53 7.74
C VAL A 171 6.16 -6.49 6.69
N TRP A 172 5.21 -5.79 6.07
CA TRP A 172 5.53 -4.73 5.12
C TRP A 172 6.33 -3.61 5.78
N TYR A 173 6.06 -3.33 7.06
CA TYR A 173 6.81 -2.40 7.88
C TYR A 173 8.09 -3.00 8.47
N GLN A 174 8.35 -4.31 8.29
CA GLN A 174 9.52 -5.03 8.79
C GLN A 174 10.61 -5.25 7.72
N SER A 175 10.28 -4.98 6.46
CA SER A 175 11.03 -5.42 5.28
C SER A 175 11.39 -4.27 4.35
N LEU A 176 11.61 -3.08 4.91
CA LEU A 176 11.91 -1.88 4.12
C LEU A 176 13.30 -2.01 3.48
N LEU A 177 13.41 -1.81 2.16
CA LEU A 177 14.62 -2.16 1.38
C LEU A 177 15.58 -1.00 1.04
N LYS A 178 15.15 0.27 1.14
CA LYS A 178 15.88 1.44 0.60
C LYS A 178 15.58 2.72 1.39
N GLY A 179 16.40 3.76 1.21
CA GLY A 179 16.10 5.16 1.56
C GLY A 179 15.76 5.37 3.03
N GLN A 180 16.69 4.95 3.89
CA GLN A 180 16.48 4.86 5.33
C GLN A 180 17.55 5.63 6.08
N PHE A 181 17.13 6.31 7.14
CA PHE A 181 18.01 6.86 8.16
C PHE A 181 17.79 6.11 9.46
N PRO A 182 18.85 5.67 10.17
CA PRO A 182 18.69 5.06 11.48
C PRO A 182 18.00 6.06 12.42
N VAL A 183 17.03 5.59 13.20
CA VAL A 183 16.33 6.44 14.19
C VAL A 183 17.23 6.76 15.38
N TYR A 184 18.10 5.82 15.75
CA TYR A 184 19.01 5.96 16.88
C TYR A 184 20.45 6.10 16.40
N GLU A 185 21.18 7.04 16.99
CA GLU A 185 22.63 7.16 16.81
C GLU A 185 23.35 5.99 17.50
N ASP A 186 24.54 5.66 17.02
CA ASP A 186 25.34 4.53 17.53
C ASP A 186 25.55 4.61 19.05
N GLU A 187 25.75 5.82 19.60
CA GLU A 187 25.93 6.04 21.04
C GLU A 187 24.69 5.68 21.88
N MET A 188 23.48 5.96 21.35
CA MET A 188 22.22 5.56 22.00
C MET A 188 22.00 4.06 21.94
N ILE A 189 22.37 3.44 20.81
CA ILE A 189 22.35 2.00 20.60
C ILE A 189 23.28 1.31 21.61
N GLU A 190 24.51 1.82 21.80
CA GLU A 190 25.47 1.31 22.79
C GLU A 190 24.96 1.41 24.23
N HIS A 191 24.28 2.50 24.59
CA HIS A 191 23.67 2.64 25.90
C HIS A 191 22.61 1.55 26.17
N TRP A 192 21.77 1.26 25.18
CA TRP A 192 20.75 0.20 25.29
C TRP A 192 21.34 -1.21 25.32
N LYS A 193 22.54 -1.44 24.76
CA LYS A 193 23.25 -2.73 24.90
C LYS A 193 23.48 -3.12 26.35
N ALA A 194 23.72 -2.13 27.22
CA ALA A 194 24.01 -2.36 28.63
C ALA A 194 22.75 -2.67 29.46
N GLU A 195 21.60 -2.12 29.08
CA GLU A 195 20.37 -2.19 29.87
C GLU A 195 19.37 -3.25 29.38
N VAL A 196 19.19 -3.39 28.06
CA VAL A 196 18.22 -4.33 27.48
C VAL A 196 18.78 -4.93 26.18
N PRO A 197 19.70 -5.93 26.25
CA PRO A 197 20.39 -6.50 25.09
C PRO A 197 19.46 -7.06 24.02
N THR A 198 18.24 -7.43 24.41
CA THR A 198 17.23 -7.95 23.50
C THR A 198 16.66 -6.80 22.62
N MET A 199 16.35 -5.64 23.18
CA MET A 199 15.82 -4.47 22.44
C MET A 199 16.81 -3.89 21.43
N LEU A 200 18.10 -4.16 21.61
CA LEU A 200 19.16 -3.70 20.73
C LEU A 200 18.94 -4.06 19.26
N GLU A 201 18.61 -5.32 18.97
CA GLU A 201 18.50 -5.81 17.59
C GLU A 201 17.29 -5.21 16.87
N THR A 202 16.19 -4.99 17.59
CA THR A 202 15.03 -4.26 17.06
C THR A 202 15.35 -2.78 16.86
N ALA A 203 16.10 -2.16 17.78
CA ALA A 203 16.49 -0.74 17.72
C ALA A 203 17.40 -0.43 16.52
N LYS A 204 18.39 -1.29 16.23
CA LYS A 204 19.29 -1.14 15.07
C LYS A 204 18.55 -1.17 13.73
N ARG A 205 17.46 -1.93 13.67
CA ARG A 205 16.65 -2.08 12.46
C ARG A 205 15.67 -0.93 12.27
N LEU A 206 15.36 -0.17 13.32
CA LEU A 206 14.38 0.91 13.26
C LEU A 206 14.91 2.07 12.43
N VAL A 207 14.14 2.45 11.42
CA VAL A 207 14.53 3.44 10.40
C VAL A 207 13.39 4.38 10.07
N ILE A 208 13.75 5.60 9.69
CA ILE A 208 12.86 6.56 9.02
C ILE A 208 12.94 6.30 7.53
N ARG A 209 11.79 6.01 6.92
CA ARG A 209 11.62 5.82 5.48
C ARG A 209 11.14 7.12 4.85
N THR A 210 11.93 7.67 3.94
CA THR A 210 11.59 8.90 3.21
C THR A 210 10.97 8.58 1.86
N MET A 211 9.75 9.07 1.64
CA MET A 211 9.04 9.10 0.36
C MET A 211 8.98 10.56 -0.13
N PRO A 212 8.68 10.84 -1.40
CA PRO A 212 8.87 12.19 -1.91
C PRO A 212 7.96 13.27 -1.28
N SER A 213 6.83 12.88 -0.67
CA SER A 213 5.89 13.80 0.01
C SER A 213 5.70 13.54 1.50
N PHE A 214 6.28 12.48 2.06
CA PHE A 214 6.03 12.07 3.43
C PHE A 214 7.13 11.16 3.97
N GLU A 215 7.13 10.99 5.29
CA GLU A 215 8.00 10.04 5.97
C GLU A 215 7.17 9.16 6.91
N TYR A 216 7.72 7.98 7.20
CA TYR A 216 7.14 7.07 8.18
C TYR A 216 8.24 6.19 8.79
N GLN A 217 7.95 5.61 9.95
CA GLN A 217 8.88 4.69 10.63
C GLN A 217 8.57 3.24 10.24
N GLY A 218 9.63 2.43 10.18
CA GLY A 218 9.53 0.98 10.07
C GLY A 218 10.89 0.36 10.32
N PHE A 219 11.08 -0.86 9.85
CA PHE A 219 12.29 -1.63 10.11
C PHE A 219 12.91 -2.16 8.83
N CYS A 220 14.23 -2.19 8.80
CA CYS A 220 15.00 -2.96 7.85
C CYS A 220 14.81 -4.47 8.08
N PRO A 221 15.06 -5.29 7.05
CA PRO A 221 15.29 -6.71 7.25
C PRO A 221 16.38 -6.97 8.31
N PRO A 222 16.27 -8.07 9.08
CA PRO A 222 17.34 -8.48 9.99
C PRO A 222 18.68 -8.69 9.25
N ASP A 223 19.79 -8.56 9.96
CA ASP A 223 21.13 -8.74 9.38
C ASP A 223 21.27 -10.09 8.68
N GLY A 224 21.77 -10.06 7.44
CA GLY A 224 21.93 -11.25 6.60
C GLY A 224 20.64 -11.84 6.04
N VAL A 225 19.47 -11.24 6.32
CA VAL A 225 18.17 -11.71 5.83
C VAL A 225 17.74 -10.92 4.61
N THR A 226 17.58 -11.62 3.49
CA THR A 226 16.93 -11.06 2.29
C THR A 226 15.46 -11.51 2.25
N PRO A 227 14.48 -10.60 2.09
CA PRO A 227 13.10 -11.00 1.95
C PRO A 227 12.86 -11.83 0.68
N GLN A 228 12.01 -12.85 0.78
CA GLN A 228 11.61 -13.72 -0.33
C GLN A 228 10.21 -13.35 -0.78
N PHE A 229 10.14 -12.48 -1.79
CA PHE A 229 8.88 -11.89 -2.23
C PHE A 229 8.13 -12.70 -3.27
N GLU A 230 6.80 -12.65 -3.19
CA GLU A 230 5.87 -13.09 -4.22
C GLU A 230 4.75 -12.05 -4.40
N ALA A 231 4.24 -11.92 -5.63
CA ALA A 231 3.12 -11.02 -5.90
C ALA A 231 1.84 -11.51 -5.20
N ALA A 232 1.16 -10.60 -4.52
CA ALA A 232 -0.12 -10.88 -3.86
C ALA A 232 -1.03 -9.66 -3.92
N PHE A 233 -2.34 -9.90 -3.85
CA PHE A 233 -3.34 -8.88 -3.59
C PHE A 233 -3.21 -8.37 -2.16
N ILE A 234 -3.13 -7.06 -2.00
CA ILE A 234 -2.92 -6.38 -0.72
C ILE A 234 -4.24 -6.18 0.02
N GLY A 235 -5.32 -5.98 -0.72
CA GLY A 235 -6.64 -5.66 -0.18
C GLY A 235 -7.64 -5.40 -1.29
N SER A 236 -8.81 -4.91 -0.91
CA SER A 236 -9.88 -4.59 -1.84
C SER A 236 -10.70 -3.42 -1.33
N TRP A 237 -10.64 -2.28 -2.02
CA TRP A 237 -11.31 -1.03 -1.63
C TRP A 237 -12.47 -0.70 -2.56
N PRO A 238 -13.60 -0.16 -2.05
CA PRO A 238 -14.70 0.24 -2.91
C PRO A 238 -14.31 1.40 -3.83
N ILE A 239 -14.84 1.42 -5.05
CA ILE A 239 -14.77 2.60 -5.92
C ILE A 239 -16.01 3.43 -5.64
N THR A 240 -15.83 4.64 -5.12
CA THR A 240 -16.96 5.52 -4.79
C THR A 240 -17.28 6.50 -5.91
N ARG A 241 -16.29 6.86 -6.73
CA ARG A 241 -16.44 7.75 -7.89
C ARG A 241 -15.29 7.61 -8.87
N LEU A 242 -15.53 8.10 -10.09
CA LEU A 242 -14.49 8.40 -11.06
C LEU A 242 -14.29 9.92 -11.11
N VAL A 243 -13.03 10.35 -11.08
CA VAL A 243 -12.65 11.76 -11.14
C VAL A 243 -11.89 12.02 -12.44
N VAL A 244 -12.28 13.05 -13.18
CA VAL A 244 -11.59 13.51 -14.38
C VAL A 244 -10.92 14.84 -14.08
N ILE A 245 -9.60 14.90 -14.29
CA ILE A 245 -8.83 16.12 -14.08
C ILE A 245 -9.05 17.06 -15.25
N ASN A 246 -9.48 18.28 -14.98
CA ASN A 246 -9.71 19.30 -15.98
C ASN A 246 -8.43 19.57 -16.79
N ASP A 247 -8.61 19.80 -18.08
CA ASP A 247 -7.57 20.30 -18.99
C ASP A 247 -8.19 21.47 -19.76
N PRO A 248 -8.20 22.68 -19.16
CA PRO A 248 -8.88 23.84 -19.74
C PRO A 248 -8.12 24.41 -20.94
N VAL A 249 -6.87 23.99 -21.14
CA VAL A 249 -6.00 24.47 -22.22
C VAL A 249 -6.25 23.66 -23.48
N ASP A 250 -6.16 22.33 -23.39
CA ASP A 250 -6.24 21.46 -24.56
C ASP A 250 -7.58 20.72 -24.69
N GLY A 251 -8.49 20.86 -23.72
CA GLY A 251 -9.81 20.22 -23.73
C GLY A 251 -9.78 18.68 -23.65
N LYS A 252 -8.64 18.07 -23.31
CA LYS A 252 -8.49 16.60 -23.29
C LYS A 252 -9.44 15.91 -22.30
N HIS A 253 -9.83 16.63 -21.25
CA HIS A 253 -10.75 16.16 -20.22
C HIS A 253 -12.14 15.81 -20.79
N GLU A 254 -12.61 16.46 -21.87
CA GLU A 254 -13.94 16.19 -22.45
C GLU A 254 -14.10 14.74 -22.92
N LYS A 255 -13.07 14.20 -23.61
CA LYS A 255 -13.07 12.80 -24.06
C LYS A 255 -12.94 11.84 -22.87
N ALA A 256 -12.22 12.24 -21.83
CA ALA A 256 -12.11 11.46 -20.61
C ALA A 256 -13.44 11.41 -19.84
N LEU A 257 -14.15 12.54 -19.73
CA LEU A 257 -15.49 12.62 -19.16
C LEU A 257 -16.46 11.72 -19.91
N LYS A 258 -16.50 11.80 -21.25
CA LYS A 258 -17.38 10.95 -22.04
C LYS A 258 -17.17 9.46 -21.76
N ARG A 259 -15.91 9.01 -21.68
CA ARG A 259 -15.56 7.62 -21.36
C ARG A 259 -15.93 7.25 -19.92
N ALA A 260 -15.58 8.09 -18.95
CA ALA A 260 -15.90 7.84 -17.54
C ALA A 260 -17.41 7.73 -17.30
N SER A 261 -18.20 8.56 -17.98
CA SER A 261 -19.67 8.58 -17.93
C SER A 261 -20.33 7.35 -18.56
N GLU A 262 -19.58 6.46 -19.23
CA GLU A 262 -20.10 5.15 -19.64
C GLU A 262 -20.29 4.22 -18.43
N SER A 263 -19.57 4.46 -17.33
CA SER A 263 -19.72 3.69 -16.09
C SER A 263 -21.03 3.99 -15.36
N SER A 264 -21.42 3.10 -14.45
CA SER A 264 -22.55 3.35 -13.52
C SER A 264 -22.11 4.01 -12.22
N LEU A 265 -20.86 4.49 -12.14
CA LEU A 265 -20.32 5.20 -10.98
C LEU A 265 -20.59 6.70 -11.08
N PRO A 266 -20.64 7.43 -9.95
CA PRO A 266 -20.59 8.89 -9.98
C PRO A 266 -19.32 9.37 -10.70
N VAL A 267 -19.47 10.36 -11.59
CA VAL A 267 -18.36 10.98 -12.33
C VAL A 267 -18.30 12.45 -11.98
N GLU A 268 -17.10 12.93 -11.62
CA GLU A 268 -16.85 14.31 -11.24
C GLU A 268 -15.68 14.88 -12.03
N GLU A 269 -15.82 16.12 -12.51
CA GLU A 269 -14.73 16.90 -13.07
C GLU A 269 -14.12 17.76 -11.96
N VAL A 270 -12.79 17.77 -11.82
CA VAL A 270 -12.10 18.56 -10.79
C VAL A 270 -10.97 19.39 -11.40
N ASN A 271 -10.73 20.55 -10.80
CA ASN A 271 -9.60 21.42 -11.14
C ASN A 271 -8.45 21.14 -10.16
N GLU A 272 -7.27 20.79 -10.68
CA GLU A 272 -6.03 20.54 -9.92
C GLU A 272 -4.82 21.15 -10.63
#